data_AF-A0A1I7TUX2-F1
#
_entry.id   AF-A0A1I7TUX2-F1
#
_cell.length_a   1.000
_cell.length_b   1.000
_cell.length_c   1.000
_cell.angle_alpha   90.00
_cell.angle_beta   90.00
_cell.angle_gamma   90.00
#
_symmetry.space_group_name_H-M   'P 1'
#
loop_
_entity.id
_entity.type
_entity.pdbx_description
1 polymer ?
#
loop_
_entity_poly.entity_id
_entity_poly.type
_entity_poly.pdbx_seq_one_letter_code
_entity_poly.pdbx_strand_id
1 'polypeptide(L)'
;MIYKIYDMESRYKTYENLLSTQIICGIVAIQAACLVITATGTEKILTWTDVFPSELVPALTGFMTGLTYSNFFLPIIIWYQTNRIIRLRHDKIGKVLTGEVKFLEHFASLDLLWQRRKSID
;
A
#
# COMPACT_ATOMS: atom_id res chain seq x y z
N MET A 1 31.90 -21.08 11.32
CA MET A 1 31.48 -19.66 11.28
C MET A 1 30.10 -19.61 10.64
N ILE A 2 29.04 -19.61 11.45
CA ILE A 2 27.66 -19.69 10.97
C ILE A 2 27.25 -18.28 10.58
N TYR A 3 27.50 -17.90 9.31
CA TYR A 3 26.78 -16.80 8.71
C TYR A 3 25.33 -17.27 8.61
N LYS A 4 24.54 -16.93 9.63
CA LYS A 4 23.09 -17.13 9.62
C LYS A 4 22.62 -16.27 8.45
N ILE A 5 22.38 -16.91 7.30
CA ILE A 5 21.80 -16.28 6.11
C ILE A 5 20.57 -15.55 6.64
N TYR A 6 20.68 -14.22 6.73
CA TYR A 6 19.63 -13.38 7.26
C TYR A 6 18.53 -13.42 6.21
N ASP A 7 17.52 -14.26 6.45
CA ASP A 7 16.42 -14.49 5.50
C ASP A 7 15.53 -13.24 5.43
N MET A 8 16.02 -12.28 4.64
CA MET A 8 15.36 -11.01 4.33
C MET A 8 14.02 -11.26 3.65
N GLU A 9 13.91 -12.33 2.86
CA GLU A 9 12.72 -12.65 2.06
C GLU A 9 11.54 -13.08 2.94
N SER A 10 11.78 -13.98 3.90
CA SER A 10 10.80 -14.41 4.91
C SER A 10 10.25 -13.26 5.75
N ARG A 11 11.15 -12.39 6.26
CA ARG A 11 10.75 -11.21 7.03
C ARG A 11 9.98 -10.20 6.19
N TYR A 12 10.39 -10.01 4.94
CA TYR A 12 9.74 -9.10 4.02
C TYR A 12 8.31 -9.52 3.71
N LYS A 13 8.09 -10.81 3.38
CA LYS A 13 6.76 -11.37 3.13
C LYS A 13 5.83 -11.24 4.34
N THR A 14 6.38 -11.43 5.54
CA THR A 14 5.62 -11.26 6.78
C THR A 14 5.23 -9.79 7.01
N TYR A 15 6.14 -8.86 6.75
CA TYR A 15 5.89 -7.43 6.87
C TYR A 15 4.85 -6.92 5.84
N GLU A 16 4.94 -7.40 4.60
CA GLU A 16 3.95 -7.08 3.56
C GLU A 16 2.56 -7.60 3.92
N ASN A 17 2.45 -8.82 4.45
CA ASN A 17 1.17 -9.37 4.89
C ASN A 17 0.55 -8.56 6.03
N LEU A 18 1.35 -8.15 7.02
CA LEU A 18 0.88 -7.30 8.12
C LEU A 18 0.41 -5.93 7.62
N LEU A 19 1.20 -5.28 6.76
CA LEU A 19 0.88 -3.98 6.20
C LEU A 19 -0.38 -4.05 5.33
N SER A 20 -0.50 -5.07 4.49
CA SER A 20 -1.67 -5.33 3.66
C SER A 20 -2.93 -5.54 4.51
N THR A 21 -2.82 -6.33 5.58
CA THR A 21 -3.94 -6.57 6.50
C THR A 21 -4.39 -5.28 7.21
N GLN A 22 -3.45 -4.47 7.70
CA GLN A 22 -3.77 -3.19 8.34
C GLN A 22 -4.46 -2.22 7.37
N ILE A 23 -3.99 -2.16 6.13
CA ILE A 23 -4.60 -1.33 5.08
C ILE A 23 -6.02 -1.82 4.80
N ILE A 24 -6.22 -3.12 4.58
CA ILE A 24 -7.56 -3.70 4.32
C ILE A 24 -8.51 -3.39 5.48
N CYS A 25 -8.09 -3.59 6.73
CA CYS A 25 -8.90 -3.25 7.90
C CYS A 25 -9.25 -1.76 7.97
N GLY A 26 -8.30 -0.88 7.65
CA GLY A 26 -8.54 0.57 7.60
C GLY A 26 -9.55 0.96 6.53
N ILE A 27 -9.48 0.34 5.34
CA ILE A 27 -10.46 0.56 4.26
C ILE A 27 -11.85 0.15 4.72
N VAL A 28 -11.98 -1.06 5.28
CA VAL A 28 -13.27 -1.58 5.75
C VAL A 28 -13.87 -0.65 6.82
N ALA A 29 -13.06 -0.13 7.74
CA ALA A 29 -13.52 0.81 8.75
C ALA A 29 -14.00 2.14 8.14
N ILE A 30 -13.26 2.72 7.19
CA ILE A 30 -13.65 3.95 6.50
C ILE A 30 -14.92 3.74 5.68
N GLN A 31 -15.03 2.61 5.00
CA GLN A 31 -16.22 2.28 4.22
C GLN A 31 -17.45 2.13 5.11
N ALA A 32 -17.32 1.44 6.24
CA ALA A 32 -18.39 1.30 7.22
C ALA A 32 -18.82 2.67 7.77
N ALA A 33 -17.86 3.54 8.13
CA ALA A 33 -18.16 4.89 8.58
C ALA A 33 -18.90 5.72 7.51
N CYS A 34 -18.46 5.65 6.25
CA CYS A 34 -19.11 6.33 5.14
C CYS A 34 -20.56 5.84 4.93
N LEU A 35 -20.80 4.52 5.00
CA LEU A 35 -22.15 3.96 4.92
C LEU A 35 -23.05 4.45 6.07
N VAL A 36 -22.53 4.50 7.30
CA VAL A 36 -23.28 5.01 8.46
C VAL A 36 -23.62 6.49 8.27
N ILE A 37 -22.67 7.32 7.82
CA ILE A 37 -22.90 8.76 7.60
C ILE A 37 -23.93 8.96 6.48
N THR A 38 -23.81 8.25 5.37
CA THR A 38 -24.74 8.38 4.25
C THR A 38 -26.16 7.93 4.62
N ALA A 39 -26.31 6.83 5.36
CA ALA A 39 -27.60 6.35 5.83
C ALA A 39 -28.25 7.32 6.84
N THR A 40 -27.54 7.64 7.93
CA THR A 40 -28.06 8.53 8.98
C THR A 40 -28.28 9.95 8.48
N GLY A 41 -27.39 10.47 7.63
CA GLY A 41 -27.54 11.80 7.07
C GLY A 41 -28.74 11.89 6.13
N THR A 42 -28.99 10.87 5.29
CA THR A 42 -30.18 10.83 4.43
C THR A 42 -31.47 10.81 5.25
N GLU A 43 -31.50 10.01 6.32
CA GLU A 43 -32.64 9.95 7.25
C GLU A 43 -32.90 11.32 7.92
N LYS A 44 -31.84 12.00 8.39
CA LYS A 44 -31.97 13.33 8.99
C LYS A 44 -32.44 14.39 7.99
N ILE A 45 -31.96 14.36 6.75
CA ILE A 45 -32.41 15.27 5.69
C ILE A 45 -33.91 15.10 5.42
N LEU A 46 -34.41 13.86 5.39
CA LEU A 46 -35.83 13.58 5.17
C LEU A 46 -36.70 13.97 6.38
N THR A 47 -36.18 13.83 7.59
CA THR A 47 -36.91 14.15 8.82
C THR A 47 -36.95 15.65 9.11
N TRP A 48 -35.94 16.40 8.67
CA TRP A 48 -35.82 17.85 8.89
C TRP A 48 -36.11 18.66 7.62
N THR A 49 -37.18 18.29 6.93
CA THR A 49 -37.69 19.00 5.75
C THR A 49 -38.13 20.43 6.08
N ASP A 50 -38.37 20.77 7.35
CA ASP A 50 -38.65 22.14 7.79
C ASP A 50 -37.40 23.05 7.79
N VAL A 51 -36.20 22.46 7.86
CA VAL A 51 -34.92 23.20 7.89
C VAL A 51 -34.35 23.42 6.48
N PHE A 52 -34.68 22.51 5.55
CA PHE A 52 -34.16 22.55 4.19
C PHE A 52 -35.27 22.93 3.19
N PRO A 53 -35.00 23.83 2.23
CA PRO A 53 -35.94 24.10 1.14
C PRO A 53 -36.31 22.81 0.40
N SER A 54 -37.59 22.66 0.04
CA SER A 54 -38.12 21.46 -0.63
C SER A 54 -37.39 21.11 -1.93
N GLU A 55 -36.80 22.10 -2.61
CA GLU A 55 -36.01 21.93 -3.82
C GLU A 55 -34.61 21.32 -3.56
N LEU A 56 -34.06 21.51 -2.35
CA LEU A 56 -32.72 21.04 -1.98
C LEU A 56 -32.73 19.62 -1.41
N VAL A 57 -33.85 19.16 -0.87
CA VAL A 57 -33.98 17.82 -0.28
C VAL A 57 -33.69 16.69 -1.29
N PRO A 58 -34.22 16.71 -2.54
CA PRO A 58 -33.89 15.71 -3.56
C PRO A 58 -32.42 15.77 -4.00
N ALA A 59 -31.85 16.99 -4.08
CA ALA A 59 -30.45 17.17 -4.46
C ALA A 59 -29.50 16.61 -3.39
N LEU A 60 -29.78 16.86 -2.11
CA LEU A 60 -28.98 16.37 -0.98
C LEU A 60 -29.08 14.85 -0.83
N THR A 61 -30.29 14.29 -0.93
CA THR A 61 -30.48 12.83 -0.87
C THR A 61 -29.84 12.13 -2.08
N GLY A 62 -29.92 12.71 -3.28
CA GLY A 62 -29.19 12.26 -4.46
C GLY A 62 -27.67 12.32 -4.29
N PHE A 63 -27.16 13.38 -3.67
CA PHE A 63 -25.74 13.51 -3.35
C PHE A 63 -25.26 12.44 -2.35
N MET A 64 -26.02 12.19 -1.28
CA MET A 64 -25.70 11.15 -0.30
C MET A 64 -25.68 9.76 -0.93
N THR A 65 -26.64 9.49 -1.82
CA THR A 65 -26.69 8.25 -2.61
C THR A 65 -25.47 8.12 -3.54
N GLY A 66 -25.07 9.22 -4.19
CA GLY A 66 -23.85 9.28 -5.01
C GLY A 66 -22.57 9.01 -4.22
N LEU A 67 -22.48 9.49 -2.98
CA LEU A 67 -21.38 9.19 -2.06
C LEU A 67 -21.35 7.70 -1.68
N THR A 68 -22.50 7.10 -1.38
CA THR A 68 -22.61 5.66 -1.12
C THR A 68 -22.09 4.84 -2.30
N TYR A 69 -22.47 5.19 -3.53
CA TYR A 69 -21.99 4.50 -4.72
C TYR A 69 -20.49 4.70 -4.97
N SER A 70 -20.00 5.93 -4.76
CA SER A 70 -18.58 6.25 -4.88
C SER A 70 -17.70 5.46 -3.90
N ASN A 71 -18.23 5.20 -2.70
CA ASN A 71 -17.56 4.42 -1.65
C ASN A 71 -17.27 2.96 -2.07
N PHE A 72 -18.02 2.39 -3.02
CA PHE A 72 -17.74 1.05 -3.56
C PHE A 72 -16.52 1.02 -4.50
N PHE A 73 -16.11 2.15 -5.06
CA PHE A 73 -14.92 2.22 -5.92
C PHE A 73 -13.62 2.41 -5.13
N LEU A 74 -13.69 2.87 -3.88
CA LEU A 74 -12.50 3.07 -3.03
C LEU A 74 -11.63 1.81 -2.86
N PRO A 75 -12.15 0.61 -2.61
CA PRO A 75 -11.35 -0.61 -2.52
C PRO A 75 -10.55 -0.90 -3.79
N ILE A 76 -11.14 -0.64 -4.96
CA ILE A 76 -10.49 -0.88 -6.26
C ILE A 76 -9.31 0.08 -6.44
N ILE A 77 -9.51 1.37 -6.13
CA ILE A 77 -8.46 2.39 -6.20
C ILE A 77 -7.33 2.05 -5.24
N ILE A 78 -7.66 1.64 -4.01
CA ILE A 78 -6.66 1.35 -2.99
C ILE A 78 -5.91 0.06 -3.31
N TRP A 79 -6.59 -0.97 -3.82
CA TRP A 79 -5.95 -2.19 -4.33
C TRP A 79 -4.95 -1.89 -5.44
N TYR A 80 -5.35 -1.05 -6.41
CA TYR A 80 -4.47 -0.65 -7.51
C TYR A 80 -3.22 0.08 -7.02
N GLN A 81 -3.38 1.08 -6.14
CA GLN A 81 -2.27 1.84 -5.58
C GLN A 81 -1.35 0.96 -4.72
N THR A 82 -1.93 0.06 -3.92
CA THR A 82 -1.18 -0.90 -3.09
C THR A 82 -0.31 -1.79 -3.95
N ASN A 83 -0.88 -2.40 -5.01
CA ASN A 83 -0.12 -3.21 -5.96
C ASN A 83 0.95 -2.43 -6.71
N ARG A 84 0.74 -1.14 -6.96
CA ARG A 84 1.75 -0.27 -7.58
C ARG A 84 2.92 -0.03 -6.63
N ILE A 85 2.64 0.25 -5.36
CA ILE A 85 3.66 0.47 -4.33
C ILE A 85 4.45 -0.82 -4.07
N ILE A 86 3.79 -1.97 -3.96
CA ILE A 86 4.44 -3.28 -3.78
C ILE A 86 5.41 -3.54 -4.93
N ARG A 87 4.99 -3.34 -6.18
CA ARG A 87 5.86 -3.52 -7.36
C ARG A 87 7.06 -2.58 -7.36
N LEU A 88 6.85 -1.30 -7.05
CA LEU A 88 7.94 -0.32 -6.97
C LEU A 88 8.94 -0.66 -5.85
N ARG A 89 8.48 -1.21 -4.73
CA ARG A 89 9.35 -1.63 -3.63
C ARG A 89 10.14 -2.89 -3.96
N HIS A 90 9.51 -3.90 -4.57
CA HIS A 90 10.20 -5.09 -5.06
C HIS A 90 11.31 -4.74 -6.06
N ASP A 91 11.04 -3.85 -7.02
CA ASP A 91 12.06 -3.40 -7.99
C ASP A 91 13.26 -2.72 -7.31
N LYS A 92 13.02 -1.85 -6.32
CA LYS A 92 14.08 -1.20 -5.55
C LYS A 92 14.89 -2.19 -4.71
N ILE A 93 14.25 -3.16 -4.07
CA ILE A 93 14.92 -4.18 -3.26
C ILE A 93 15.75 -5.12 -4.15
N GLY A 94 15.21 -5.54 -5.30
CA GLY A 94 15.95 -6.32 -6.29
C GLY A 94 17.23 -5.61 -6.75
N LYS A 95 17.17 -4.28 -6.94
CA LYS A 95 18.34 -3.44 -7.26
C LYS A 95 19.36 -3.34 -6.12
N VAL A 96 18.93 -3.33 -4.86
CA VAL A 96 19.84 -3.32 -3.70
C VAL A 96 20.55 -4.68 -3.57
N LEU A 97 19.82 -5.79 -3.69
CA LEU A 97 20.40 -7.14 -3.67
C LEU A 97 21.39 -7.36 -4.81
N THR A 98 21.03 -6.98 -6.05
CA THR A 98 21.97 -7.07 -7.19
C THR A 98 23.11 -6.06 -7.11
N GLY A 99 22.90 -4.91 -6.45
CA GLY A 99 23.93 -3.92 -6.16
C GLY A 99 24.96 -4.41 -5.16
N GLU A 100 24.55 -5.11 -4.09
CA GLU A 100 25.46 -5.78 -3.17
C GLU A 100 26.24 -6.90 -3.83
N VAL A 101 25.60 -7.70 -4.70
CA VAL A 101 26.29 -8.73 -5.50
C VAL A 101 27.36 -8.08 -6.40
N LYS A 102 27.06 -6.97 -7.06
CA LYS A 102 28.06 -6.20 -7.83
C LYS A 102 29.18 -5.62 -6.97
N PHE A 103 28.88 -5.18 -5.74
CA PHE A 103 29.89 -4.67 -4.81
C PHE A 103 30.82 -5.79 -4.35
N LEU A 104 30.26 -6.96 -4.01
CA LEU A 104 31.03 -8.14 -3.63
C LEU A 104 31.88 -8.68 -4.80
N GLU A 105 31.31 -8.71 -6.01
CA GLU A 105 32.04 -9.06 -7.23
C GLU A 105 33.17 -8.07 -7.54
N HIS A 106 32.96 -6.77 -7.28
CA HIS A 106 34.00 -5.76 -7.44
C HIS A 106 35.15 -5.99 -6.45
N PHE A 107 34.87 -6.25 -5.18
CA PHE A 107 35.92 -6.59 -4.19
C PHE A 107 36.60 -7.93 -4.48
N ALA A 108 35.87 -8.94 -4.93
CA ALA A 108 36.44 -10.21 -5.35
C ALA A 108 37.38 -10.06 -6.55
N SER A 109 37.03 -9.18 -7.50
CA SER A 109 37.89 -8.87 -8.65
C SER A 109 39.17 -8.14 -8.25
N LEU A 110 39.10 -7.26 -7.24
CA LEU A 110 40.26 -6.54 -6.69
C LEU A 110 41.18 -7.48 -5.92
N ASP A 111 40.65 -8.42 -5.14
CA ASP A 111 41.44 -9.38 -4.38
C ASP A 111 42.18 -10.37 -5.30
N LEU A 112 41.53 -10.83 -6.38
CA LEU A 112 42.16 -11.63 -7.43
C LEU A 112 43.31 -10.89 -8.14
N LEU A 113 43.12 -9.59 -8.43
CA LEU A 113 44.17 -8.75 -9.01
C LEU A 113 45.35 -8.56 -8.04
N TRP A 114 45.06 -8.42 -6.74
CA TRP A 114 46.08 -8.28 -5.71
C TRP A 114 46.90 -9.57 -5.54
N GLN A 115 46.26 -10.73 -5.55
CA GLN A 115 46.95 -12.03 -5.48
C GLN A 115 47.81 -12.28 -6.72
N ARG A 116 47.30 -11.97 -7.93
CA ARG A 116 48.07 -12.09 -9.18
C ARG A 116 49.31 -11.20 -9.16
N ARG A 117 49.23 -10.00 -8.58
CA ARG A 117 50.38 -9.10 -8.45
C ARG A 117 51.44 -9.69 -7.51
N LYS A 118 51.02 -10.34 -6.43
CA LYS A 118 51.89 -10.94 -5.43
C LYS A 118 52.58 -12.24 -5.90
N SER A 119 52.11 -12.85 -6.99
CA SER A 119 52.73 -14.04 -7.58
C SER A 119 53.71 -13.73 -8.72
N ILE A 120 53.84 -12.46 -9.10
CA ILE A 120 54.72 -11.99 -10.18
C ILE A 120 56.02 -11.38 -9.61
N ASP A 121 56.04 -11.05 -8.31
CA ASP A 121 57.24 -10.72 -7.52
C ASP A 121 57.75 -11.97 -6.78
#